data_AF-A0A0F4RH33-F1
#
_entry.id   AF-A0A0F4RH33-F1
#
_cell.length_a   1.000
_cell.length_b   1.000
_cell.length_c   1.000
_cell.angle_alpha   90.00
_cell.angle_beta   90.00
_cell.angle_gamma   90.00
#
_symmetry.space_group_name_H-M   'P 1'
#
loop_
_entity.id
_entity.type
_entity.pdbx_description
1 polymer ?
#
loop_
_entity_poly.entity_id
_entity_poly.type
_entity_poly.pdbx_seq_one_letter_code
_entity_poly.pdbx_strand_id
1 'polypeptide(L)'
;MHIEPGIVTGAKIALSYVTAAGATAYSAKLIWESLRDRGAVSLIARATMATLAVLVFFELLPHMSVGVSEVHLIMGSTLLLMLGTAPAAIGLAAGLLIQGTLLSPFDLPQYGMNLTTLLVPLFGLHALTKNVIAKGTAYVDLSYKQALAMSATYQGGIVAWVAFWAFYGQGFGAENLASVGTFGAAYMTVLLLEPLVDLAVLAGAKAMRGLENSGLVTPRLYAA
;
A
#
# COMPACT_ATOMS: atom_id res chain seq x y z
N MET A 1 -7.99 -4.98 3.70
CA MET A 1 -6.59 -4.93 4.13
C MET A 1 -6.38 -5.36 5.56
N HIS A 2 -7.21 -4.96 6.53
CA HIS A 2 -7.17 -5.56 7.87
C HIS A 2 -7.82 -6.93 7.81
N ILE A 3 -7.06 -8.00 8.04
CA ILE A 3 -7.63 -9.35 8.14
C ILE A 3 -8.49 -9.39 9.40
N GLU A 4 -9.68 -9.99 9.31
CA GLU A 4 -10.59 -10.08 10.46
C GLU A 4 -10.02 -11.02 11.55
N PRO A 5 -10.17 -10.68 12.85
CA PRO A 5 -9.73 -11.55 13.93
C PRO A 5 -10.36 -12.94 13.81
N GLY A 6 -9.55 -13.99 14.00
CA GLY A 6 -10.03 -15.38 13.93
C GLY A 6 -9.91 -16.04 12.56
N ILE A 7 -9.56 -15.30 11.49
CA ILE A 7 -9.28 -15.89 10.18
C ILE A 7 -8.00 -16.74 10.23
N VAL A 8 -6.91 -16.19 10.78
CA VAL A 8 -5.64 -16.90 10.97
C VAL A 8 -5.31 -16.92 12.46
N THR A 9 -5.21 -18.11 13.05
CA THR A 9 -5.04 -18.28 14.50
C THR A 9 -3.99 -19.32 14.86
N GLY A 10 -3.59 -19.33 16.13
CA GLY A 10 -2.66 -20.31 16.69
C GLY A 10 -1.32 -20.35 15.95
N ALA A 11 -0.84 -21.56 15.66
CA ALA A 11 0.45 -21.76 14.99
C ALA A 11 0.54 -21.13 13.59
N LYS A 12 -0.59 -20.93 12.90
CA LYS A 12 -0.62 -20.35 11.55
C LYS A 12 -0.18 -18.87 11.55
N ILE A 13 -0.39 -18.14 12.64
CA ILE A 13 0.06 -16.74 12.75
C ILE A 13 1.58 -16.62 12.58
N ALA A 14 2.37 -17.66 12.89
CA ALA A 14 3.82 -17.63 12.73
C ALA A 14 4.26 -17.26 11.30
N LEU A 15 3.51 -17.69 10.27
CA LEU A 15 3.81 -17.33 8.88
C LEU A 15 3.70 -15.82 8.65
N SER A 16 2.82 -15.13 9.36
CA SER A 16 2.69 -13.67 9.28
C SER A 16 3.94 -12.96 9.77
N TYR A 17 4.58 -13.46 10.83
CA TYR A 17 5.82 -12.89 11.34
C TYR A 17 6.99 -13.15 10.40
N VAL A 18 7.06 -14.35 9.81
CA VAL A 18 8.10 -14.70 8.83
C VAL A 18 7.99 -13.82 7.58
N THR A 19 6.78 -13.69 7.03
CA THR A 19 6.53 -12.85 5.85
C THR A 19 6.71 -11.37 6.16
N ALA A 20 6.29 -10.90 7.34
CA ALA A 20 6.52 -9.53 7.79
C ALA A 20 8.01 -9.23 7.99
N ALA A 21 8.80 -10.17 8.53
CA ALA A 21 10.24 -10.04 8.64
C ALA A 21 10.89 -9.90 7.25
N GLY A 22 10.46 -10.70 6.27
CA GLY A 22 10.92 -10.59 4.88
C GLY A 22 10.55 -9.23 4.25
N ALA A 23 9.30 -8.79 4.40
CA ALA A 23 8.83 -7.50 3.91
C ALA A 23 9.57 -6.32 4.56
N THR A 24 9.86 -6.43 5.86
CA THR A 24 10.61 -5.42 6.63
C THR A 24 12.07 -5.38 6.20
N ALA A 25 12.71 -6.54 6.00
CA ALA A 25 14.09 -6.63 5.50
C ALA A 25 14.21 -6.01 4.09
N TYR A 26 13.25 -6.28 3.21
CA TYR A 26 13.20 -5.64 1.89
C TYR A 26 12.95 -4.12 1.98
N SER A 27 12.08 -3.69 2.89
CA SER A 27 11.88 -2.26 3.18
C SER A 27 13.18 -1.60 3.64
N ALA A 28 13.93 -2.24 4.53
CA ALA A 28 15.21 -1.73 5.02
C ALA A 28 16.22 -1.53 3.88
N LYS A 29 16.25 -2.44 2.91
CA LYS A 29 17.04 -2.27 1.68
C LYS A 29 16.63 -1.01 0.90
N LEU A 30 15.33 -0.83 0.63
CA LEU A 30 14.83 0.34 -0.11
C LEU A 30 15.06 1.65 0.65
N ILE A 31 14.94 1.62 1.97
CA ILE A 31 15.24 2.74 2.86
C ILE A 31 16.72 3.12 2.76
N TRP A 32 17.60 2.13 2.79
CA TRP A 32 19.04 2.34 2.63
C TRP A 32 19.41 2.95 1.28
N GLU A 33 18.81 2.46 0.19
CA GLU A 33 18.94 3.06 -1.15
C GLU A 33 18.46 4.52 -1.13
N SER A 34 17.26 4.80 -0.59
CA SER A 34 16.73 6.16 -0.52
C SER A 34 17.56 7.11 0.36
N LEU A 35 18.19 6.60 1.43
CA LEU A 35 19.10 7.38 2.28
C LEU A 35 20.35 7.79 1.52
N ARG A 36 20.92 6.89 0.71
CA ARG A 36 22.08 7.21 -0.13
C ARG A 36 21.74 8.21 -1.22
N ASP A 37 20.55 8.11 -1.80
CA ASP A 37 20.15 8.94 -2.93
C ASP A 37 19.77 10.38 -2.54
N ARG A 38 19.06 10.58 -1.41
CA ARG A 38 18.52 11.91 -1.00
C ARG A 38 18.78 12.31 0.45
N GLY A 39 19.46 11.47 1.23
CA GLY A 39 19.75 11.73 2.63
C GLY A 39 18.55 11.55 3.57
N ALA A 40 18.85 11.59 4.87
CA ALA A 40 17.88 11.31 5.93
C ALA A 40 16.76 12.35 6.02
N VAL A 41 17.05 13.63 5.81
CA VAL A 41 16.07 14.72 5.96
C VAL A 41 14.91 14.55 4.95
N SER A 42 15.24 14.30 3.67
CA SER A 42 14.22 14.06 2.63
C SER A 42 13.41 12.79 2.90
N LEU A 43 14.06 11.72 3.38
CA LEU A 43 13.37 10.48 3.70
C LEU A 43 12.38 10.67 4.86
N ILE A 44 12.81 11.30 5.95
CA ILE A 44 11.98 11.56 7.13
C ILE A 44 10.77 12.40 6.74
N ALA A 45 10.98 13.53 6.04
CA ALA A 45 9.89 14.39 5.62
C ALA A 45 8.85 13.64 4.76
N ARG A 46 9.30 12.87 3.76
CA ARG A 46 8.42 12.08 2.90
C ARG A 46 7.72 10.94 3.65
N ALA A 47 8.42 10.28 4.56
CA ALA A 47 7.84 9.23 5.39
C ALA A 47 6.77 9.78 6.33
N THR A 48 7.01 10.93 6.97
CA THR A 48 6.02 11.61 7.81
C THR A 48 4.79 12.01 6.99
N MET A 49 4.96 12.60 5.81
CA MET A 49 3.84 12.89 4.92
C MET A 49 3.06 11.63 4.55
N ALA A 50 3.76 10.53 4.24
CA ALA A 50 3.12 9.25 3.93
C ALA A 50 2.35 8.69 5.12
N THR A 51 2.91 8.71 6.34
CA THR A 51 2.24 8.25 7.56
C THR A 51 0.98 9.06 7.84
N LEU A 52 1.05 10.39 7.76
CA LEU A 52 -0.11 11.26 7.99
C LEU A 52 -1.20 11.03 6.94
N ALA A 53 -0.82 10.87 5.66
CA ALA A 53 -1.75 10.55 4.59
C ALA A 53 -2.43 9.19 4.85
N VAL A 54 -1.67 8.16 5.21
CA VAL A 54 -2.21 6.83 5.55
C VAL A 54 -3.19 6.90 6.72
N LEU A 55 -2.89 7.66 7.77
CA LEU A 55 -3.84 7.84 8.89
C LEU A 55 -5.13 8.50 8.44
N VAL A 56 -5.07 9.53 7.58
CA VAL A 56 -6.27 10.13 6.97
C VAL A 56 -7.03 9.10 6.15
N PHE A 57 -6.33 8.30 5.36
CA PHE A 57 -6.94 7.29 4.49
C PHE A 57 -7.65 6.20 5.28
N PHE A 58 -7.07 5.73 6.38
CA PHE A 58 -7.64 4.63 7.16
C PHE A 58 -8.71 5.09 8.15
N GLU A 59 -8.62 6.31 8.67
CA GLU A 59 -9.53 6.77 9.72
C GLU A 59 -10.63 7.72 9.23
N LEU A 60 -10.33 8.57 8.24
CA LEU A 60 -11.26 9.61 7.80
C LEU A 60 -11.99 9.25 6.50
N LEU A 61 -11.38 8.44 5.64
CA LEU A 61 -12.05 7.98 4.42
C LEU A 61 -12.94 6.75 4.71
N PRO A 62 -13.95 6.50 3.85
CA PRO A 62 -14.83 5.34 4.04
C PRO A 62 -14.06 4.02 4.07
N HIS A 63 -14.26 3.25 5.13
CA HIS A 63 -13.78 1.89 5.29
C HIS A 63 -14.87 1.02 5.94
N MET A 64 -14.99 -0.25 5.54
CA MET A 64 -15.99 -1.18 6.09
C MET A 64 -15.49 -2.63 6.11
N SER A 65 -15.83 -3.38 7.15
CA SER A 65 -15.62 -4.84 7.22
C SER A 65 -16.49 -5.57 6.20
N VAL A 66 -15.86 -6.41 5.36
CA VAL A 66 -16.56 -7.24 4.38
C VAL A 66 -15.94 -8.63 4.30
N GLY A 67 -16.65 -9.63 4.78
CA GLY A 67 -16.22 -11.03 4.70
C GLY A 67 -14.98 -11.29 5.55
N VAL A 68 -13.84 -11.55 4.91
CA VAL A 68 -12.58 -11.94 5.58
C VAL A 68 -11.68 -10.76 5.95
N SER A 69 -12.00 -9.55 5.50
CA SER A 69 -11.14 -8.37 5.70
C SER A 69 -11.92 -7.05 5.55
N GLU A 70 -11.32 -5.95 5.99
CA GLU A 70 -11.87 -4.61 5.80
C GLU A 70 -11.50 -3.98 4.45
N VAL A 71 -12.43 -3.30 3.80
CA VAL A 71 -12.18 -2.52 2.59
C VAL A 71 -11.75 -1.11 2.96
N HIS A 72 -10.62 -0.66 2.42
CA HIS A 72 -10.06 0.68 2.66
C HIS A 72 -9.65 1.32 1.34
N LEU A 73 -9.72 2.65 1.28
CA LEU A 73 -9.05 3.45 0.26
C LEU A 73 -7.59 3.63 0.67
N ILE A 74 -6.65 2.91 0.06
CA ILE A 74 -5.27 2.82 0.59
C ILE A 74 -4.34 3.82 -0.06
N MET A 75 -4.58 4.16 -1.33
CA MET A 75 -3.76 5.10 -2.11
C MET A 75 -2.28 4.70 -2.17
N GLY A 76 -1.97 3.39 -2.10
CA GLY A 76 -0.60 2.90 -2.02
C GLY A 76 0.21 3.19 -3.30
N SER A 77 -0.44 3.10 -4.47
CA SER A 77 0.12 3.54 -5.75
C SER A 77 0.44 5.02 -5.74
N THR A 78 -0.46 5.86 -5.23
CA THR A 78 -0.29 7.31 -5.11
C THR A 78 0.91 7.65 -4.23
N LEU A 79 1.00 7.05 -3.05
CA LEU A 79 2.11 7.25 -2.11
C LEU A 79 3.44 6.88 -2.77
N LEU A 80 3.48 5.75 -3.48
CA LEU A 80 4.67 5.32 -4.21
C LEU A 80 5.08 6.32 -5.30
N LEU A 81 4.12 6.78 -6.12
CA LEU A 81 4.39 7.68 -7.23
C LEU A 81 4.78 9.08 -6.74
N MET A 82 4.17 9.57 -5.67
CA MET A 82 4.42 10.93 -5.17
C MET A 82 5.66 11.00 -4.28
N LEU A 83 5.81 10.06 -3.34
CA LEU A 83 6.79 10.12 -2.26
C LEU A 83 7.93 9.13 -2.48
N GLY A 84 7.70 8.06 -3.25
CA GLY A 84 8.66 6.99 -3.50
C GLY A 84 8.38 5.76 -2.64
N THR A 85 8.93 4.62 -3.04
CA THR A 85 8.61 3.33 -2.43
C THR A 85 9.04 3.23 -0.97
N ALA A 86 10.23 3.72 -0.60
CA ALA A 86 10.70 3.66 0.79
C ALA A 86 9.84 4.53 1.74
N PRO A 87 9.57 5.81 1.45
CA PRO A 87 8.62 6.61 2.22
C PRO A 87 7.22 6.00 2.30
N ALA A 88 6.69 5.47 1.20
CA ALA A 88 5.38 4.83 1.17
C ALA A 88 5.34 3.59 2.08
N ALA A 89 6.39 2.75 2.04
CA ALA A 89 6.49 1.57 2.90
C ALA A 89 6.56 1.94 4.39
N ILE A 90 7.35 2.95 4.76
CA ILE A 90 7.39 3.48 6.13
C ILE A 90 6.00 4.03 6.51
N GLY A 91 5.39 4.82 5.63
CA GLY A 91 4.09 5.43 5.82
C GLY A 91 3.00 4.40 6.15
N LEU A 92 2.88 3.38 5.31
CA LEU A 92 1.92 2.28 5.46
C LEU A 92 2.17 1.48 6.74
N ALA A 93 3.42 1.14 7.02
CA ALA A 93 3.78 0.38 8.22
C ALA A 93 3.50 1.19 9.51
N ALA A 94 3.98 2.43 9.56
CA ALA A 94 3.82 3.29 10.73
C ALA A 94 2.36 3.71 10.92
N GLY A 95 1.63 4.04 9.85
CA GLY A 95 0.22 4.39 9.92
C GLY A 95 -0.61 3.22 10.46
N LEU A 96 -0.40 2.02 9.91
CA LEU A 96 -1.04 0.80 10.40
C LEU A 96 -0.70 0.51 11.87
N LEU A 97 0.55 0.72 12.29
CA LEU A 97 0.96 0.50 13.67
C LEU A 97 0.34 1.51 14.63
N ILE A 98 0.31 2.79 14.25
CA ILE A 98 -0.30 3.85 15.05
C ILE A 98 -1.80 3.58 15.20
N GLN A 99 -2.49 3.28 14.11
CA GLN A 99 -3.90 2.89 14.14
C GLN A 99 -4.11 1.67 15.06
N GLY A 100 -3.35 0.60 14.84
CA GLY A 100 -3.45 -0.64 15.61
C GLY A 100 -3.01 -0.53 17.08
N THR A 101 -2.35 0.56 17.50
CA THR A 101 -1.96 0.76 18.90
C THR A 101 -2.85 1.77 19.63
N LEU A 102 -3.34 2.81 18.93
CA LEU A 102 -4.08 3.91 19.53
C LEU A 102 -5.59 3.82 19.30
N LEU A 103 -6.03 3.23 18.18
CA LEU A 103 -7.43 3.29 17.73
C LEU A 103 -8.07 1.89 17.71
N SER A 104 -7.35 0.88 17.21
CA SER A 104 -7.83 -0.50 17.10
C SER A 104 -6.85 -1.53 17.70
N PRO A 105 -6.60 -1.55 19.03
CA PRO A 105 -5.68 -2.50 19.67
C PRO A 105 -5.93 -3.97 19.39
N PHE A 106 -7.19 -4.34 19.10
CA PHE A 106 -7.58 -5.71 18.78
C PHE A 106 -6.98 -6.22 17.46
N ASP A 107 -6.54 -5.33 16.56
CA ASP A 107 -5.89 -5.69 15.30
C ASP A 107 -4.39 -5.94 15.44
N LEU A 108 -3.77 -5.52 16.56
CA LEU A 108 -2.33 -5.62 16.75
C LEU A 108 -1.78 -7.06 16.62
N PRO A 109 -2.46 -8.12 17.10
CA PRO A 109 -2.03 -9.50 16.86
C PRO A 109 -1.93 -9.87 15.37
N GLN A 110 -2.67 -9.17 14.50
CA GLN A 110 -2.73 -9.41 13.07
C GLN A 110 -1.79 -8.50 12.28
N TYR A 111 -1.05 -7.62 12.97
CA TYR A 111 -0.21 -6.61 12.35
C TYR A 111 0.73 -7.16 11.28
N GLY A 112 1.35 -8.34 11.49
CA GLY A 112 2.22 -8.96 10.49
C GLY A 112 1.50 -9.28 9.17
N MET A 113 0.28 -9.80 9.23
CA MET A 113 -0.53 -10.11 8.04
C MET A 113 -0.98 -8.82 7.36
N ASN A 114 -1.46 -7.86 8.13
CA ASN A 114 -1.95 -6.59 7.61
C ASN A 114 -0.81 -5.79 6.97
N LEU A 115 0.37 -5.78 7.60
CA LEU A 115 1.58 -5.16 7.08
C LEU A 115 1.99 -5.78 5.74
N THR A 116 2.03 -7.11 5.64
CA THR A 116 2.41 -7.78 4.40
C THR A 116 1.36 -7.61 3.30
N THR A 117 0.08 -7.55 3.69
CA THR A 117 -1.02 -7.20 2.77
C THR A 117 -0.76 -5.85 2.12
N LEU A 118 -0.23 -4.86 2.84
CA LEU A 118 0.09 -3.55 2.26
C LEU A 118 1.40 -3.54 1.48
N LEU A 119 2.46 -4.13 2.05
CA LEU A 119 3.82 -3.97 1.55
C LEU A 119 4.15 -4.89 0.39
N VAL A 120 3.65 -6.12 0.37
CA VAL A 120 3.99 -7.06 -0.72
C VAL A 120 3.43 -6.57 -2.07
N PRO A 121 2.16 -6.15 -2.18
CA PRO A 121 1.65 -5.51 -3.39
C PRO A 121 2.41 -4.23 -3.76
N LEU A 122 2.85 -3.44 -2.76
CA LEU A 122 3.64 -2.22 -3.00
C LEU A 122 4.99 -2.56 -3.64
N PHE A 123 5.64 -3.63 -3.20
CA PHE A 123 6.90 -4.09 -3.79
C PHE A 123 6.70 -4.72 -5.15
N GLY A 124 5.61 -5.47 -5.35
CA GLY A 124 5.19 -5.93 -6.67
C GLY A 124 5.02 -4.76 -7.63
N LEU A 125 4.35 -3.70 -7.19
CA LEU A 125 4.17 -2.46 -7.93
C LEU A 125 5.52 -1.76 -8.22
N HIS A 126 6.39 -1.67 -7.23
CA HIS A 126 7.75 -1.14 -7.39
C HIS A 126 8.55 -1.92 -8.43
N ALA A 127 8.47 -3.26 -8.44
CA ALA A 127 9.11 -4.07 -9.45
C ALA A 127 8.48 -3.86 -10.84
N LEU A 128 7.16 -3.69 -10.90
CA LEU A 128 6.43 -3.44 -12.15
C LEU A 128 6.79 -2.07 -12.76
N THR A 129 6.92 -1.02 -11.94
CA THR A 129 7.35 0.31 -12.42
C THR A 129 8.69 0.30 -13.12
N LYS A 130 9.62 -0.58 -12.70
CA LYS A 130 10.94 -0.69 -13.32
C LYS A 130 10.89 -1.27 -14.73
N ASN A 131 9.84 -2.01 -15.06
CA ASN A 131 9.70 -2.74 -16.33
C ASN A 131 8.62 -2.18 -17.26
N VAL A 132 7.53 -1.63 -16.71
CA VAL A 132 6.35 -1.18 -17.47
C VAL A 132 6.38 0.31 -17.79
N ILE A 133 6.97 1.12 -16.92
CA ILE A 133 7.18 2.54 -17.20
C ILE A 133 8.46 2.63 -18.03
N ALA A 134 8.33 3.16 -19.25
CA ALA A 134 9.46 3.30 -20.16
C ALA A 134 10.62 4.01 -19.45
N LYS A 135 11.84 3.50 -19.64
CA LYS A 135 13.05 4.12 -19.09
C LYS A 135 13.09 5.58 -19.57
N GLY A 136 13.17 6.51 -18.63
CA GLY A 136 13.17 7.93 -18.93
C GLY A 136 11.78 8.61 -18.93
N THR A 137 10.74 7.99 -18.37
CA THR A 137 9.43 8.63 -18.17
C THR A 137 9.29 9.07 -16.71
N ALA A 138 9.16 10.37 -16.48
CA ALA A 138 8.81 10.91 -15.17
C ALA A 138 7.38 10.47 -14.81
N TYR A 139 7.08 10.27 -13.52
CA TYR A 139 5.75 9.81 -13.11
C TYR A 139 4.66 10.82 -13.41
N VAL A 140 4.97 12.12 -13.44
CA VAL A 140 4.04 13.13 -13.95
C VAL A 140 3.71 12.91 -15.42
N ASP A 141 4.56 12.31 -16.23
CA ASP A 141 4.28 12.10 -17.67
C ASP A 141 3.49 10.81 -17.94
N LEU A 142 3.09 10.08 -16.90
CA LEU A 142 2.23 8.91 -17.07
C LEU A 142 0.88 9.31 -17.69
N SER A 143 0.44 8.48 -18.64
CA SER A 143 -0.93 8.54 -19.14
C SER A 143 -1.91 8.12 -18.06
N TYR A 144 -3.15 8.60 -18.14
CA TYR A 144 -4.21 8.18 -17.22
C TYR A 144 -4.44 6.67 -17.23
N LYS A 145 -4.28 6.01 -18.38
CA LYS A 145 -4.36 4.55 -18.50
C LYS A 145 -3.26 3.85 -17.71
N GLN A 146 -2.03 4.37 -17.73
CA GLN A 146 -0.93 3.82 -16.94
C GLN A 146 -1.17 4.04 -15.45
N ALA A 147 -1.60 5.22 -15.02
CA ALA A 147 -1.94 5.48 -13.63
C ALA A 147 -3.06 4.55 -13.12
N LEU A 148 -4.12 4.37 -13.91
CA LEU A 148 -5.21 3.43 -13.61
C LEU A 148 -4.70 1.99 -13.51
N ALA A 149 -3.84 1.54 -14.43
CA ALA A 149 -3.29 0.19 -14.39
C ALA A 149 -2.41 -0.04 -13.16
N MET A 150 -1.66 0.98 -12.72
CA MET A 150 -0.85 0.95 -11.52
C MET A 150 -1.71 0.82 -10.26
N SER A 151 -2.76 1.64 -10.16
CA SER A 151 -3.77 1.56 -9.09
C SER A 151 -4.39 0.16 -9.05
N ALA A 152 -4.87 -0.32 -10.19
CA ALA A 152 -5.46 -1.65 -10.32
C ALA A 152 -4.51 -2.79 -9.92
N THR A 153 -3.23 -2.67 -10.27
CA THR A 153 -2.21 -3.67 -9.91
C THR A 153 -2.03 -3.74 -8.39
N TYR A 154 -1.97 -2.58 -7.72
CA TYR A 154 -1.84 -2.53 -6.26
C TYR A 154 -3.07 -3.16 -5.59
N GLN A 155 -4.27 -2.72 -5.98
CA GLN A 155 -5.53 -3.20 -5.43
C GLN A 155 -5.75 -4.71 -5.69
N GLY A 156 -5.44 -5.19 -6.90
CA GLY A 156 -5.47 -6.62 -7.22
C GLY A 156 -4.48 -7.42 -6.37
N GLY A 157 -3.30 -6.87 -6.10
CA GLY A 157 -2.34 -7.46 -5.18
C GLY A 157 -2.88 -7.55 -3.74
N ILE A 158 -3.56 -6.51 -3.25
CA ILE A 158 -4.21 -6.53 -1.92
C ILE A 158 -5.25 -7.66 -1.85
N VAL A 159 -6.14 -7.75 -2.84
CA VAL A 159 -7.18 -8.79 -2.88
C VAL A 159 -6.55 -10.19 -2.92
N ALA A 160 -5.52 -10.39 -3.74
CA ALA A 160 -4.81 -11.66 -3.82
C ALA A 160 -4.13 -12.03 -2.49
N TRP A 161 -3.53 -11.07 -1.80
CA TRP A 161 -2.85 -11.30 -0.52
C TRP A 161 -3.83 -11.60 0.61
N VAL A 162 -4.99 -10.92 0.63
CA VAL A 162 -6.09 -11.23 1.57
C VAL A 162 -6.64 -12.63 1.31
N ALA A 163 -6.90 -12.98 0.06
CA ALA A 163 -7.37 -14.31 -0.32
C ALA A 163 -6.38 -15.40 0.12
N PHE A 164 -5.07 -15.15 -0.05
CA PHE A 164 -4.02 -16.03 0.45
C PHE A 164 -4.14 -16.25 1.97
N TRP A 165 -4.25 -15.19 2.76
CA TRP A 165 -4.38 -15.31 4.22
C TRP A 165 -5.67 -16.03 4.64
N ALA A 166 -6.79 -15.73 3.96
CA ALA A 166 -8.07 -16.39 4.21
C ALA A 166 -8.02 -17.89 3.92
N PHE A 167 -7.47 -18.30 2.78
CA PHE A 167 -7.34 -19.72 2.43
C PHE A 167 -6.32 -20.43 3.31
N TYR A 168 -5.22 -19.77 3.67
CA TYR A 168 -4.25 -20.33 4.61
C TYR A 168 -4.85 -20.54 6.01
N GLY A 169 -5.63 -19.58 6.48
CA GLY A 169 -6.30 -19.58 7.77
C GLY A 169 -7.40 -20.65 7.87
N GLN A 170 -8.38 -20.60 6.96
CA GLN A 170 -9.64 -21.34 7.07
C GLN A 170 -9.84 -22.42 5.98
N GLY A 171 -8.90 -22.58 5.04
CA GLY A 171 -8.98 -23.58 3.98
C GLY A 171 -9.92 -23.20 2.83
N PHE A 172 -10.29 -24.15 1.98
CA PHE A 172 -11.07 -23.92 0.75
C PHE A 172 -12.55 -24.34 0.89
N GLY A 173 -13.13 -24.20 2.09
CA GLY A 173 -14.56 -24.46 2.31
C GLY A 173 -15.46 -23.48 1.55
N ALA A 174 -16.68 -23.90 1.22
CA ALA A 174 -17.63 -23.09 0.45
C ALA A 174 -17.92 -21.73 1.10
N GLU A 175 -18.06 -21.70 2.44
CA GLU A 175 -18.27 -20.46 3.19
C GLU A 175 -17.09 -19.49 3.07
N ASN A 176 -15.85 -19.99 3.19
CA ASN A 176 -14.66 -19.16 3.05
C ASN A 176 -14.49 -18.65 1.61
N LEU A 177 -14.77 -19.49 0.60
CA LEU A 177 -14.77 -19.08 -0.80
C LEU A 177 -15.79 -17.96 -1.07
N ALA A 178 -17.00 -18.07 -0.50
CA ALA A 178 -18.02 -17.03 -0.60
C ALA A 178 -17.60 -15.75 0.12
N SER A 179 -16.96 -15.85 1.29
CA SER A 179 -16.46 -14.71 2.06
C SER A 179 -15.34 -13.96 1.32
N VAL A 180 -14.36 -14.69 0.77
CA VAL A 180 -13.30 -14.13 -0.09
C VAL A 180 -13.89 -13.51 -1.36
N GLY A 181 -14.88 -14.17 -1.98
CA GLY A 181 -15.57 -13.64 -3.16
C GLY A 181 -16.31 -12.33 -2.86
N THR A 182 -16.98 -12.24 -1.71
CA THR A 182 -17.69 -11.04 -1.25
C THR A 182 -16.71 -9.90 -0.99
N PHE A 183 -15.59 -10.19 -0.32
CA PHE A 183 -14.50 -9.23 -0.12
C PHE A 183 -13.95 -8.70 -1.45
N GLY A 184 -13.63 -9.61 -2.39
CA GLY A 184 -13.13 -9.25 -3.71
C GLY A 184 -14.13 -8.39 -4.49
N ALA A 185 -15.42 -8.71 -4.45
CA ALA A 185 -16.47 -7.93 -5.07
C ALA A 185 -16.60 -6.52 -4.46
N ALA A 186 -16.49 -6.41 -3.13
CA ALA A 186 -16.48 -5.10 -2.47
C ALA A 186 -15.24 -4.27 -2.85
N TYR A 187 -14.07 -4.90 -3.00
CA TYR A 187 -12.85 -4.24 -3.46
C TYR A 187 -12.93 -3.70 -4.90
N MET A 188 -13.84 -4.21 -5.72
CA MET A 188 -14.10 -3.62 -7.04
C MET A 188 -14.62 -2.18 -6.95
N THR A 189 -15.29 -1.81 -5.84
CA THR A 189 -15.72 -0.42 -5.64
C THR A 189 -14.53 0.51 -5.40
N VAL A 190 -13.54 0.07 -4.62
CA VAL A 190 -12.26 0.76 -4.43
C VAL A 190 -11.54 0.89 -5.76
N LEU A 191 -11.50 -0.19 -6.55
CA LEU A 191 -10.91 -0.18 -7.89
C LEU A 191 -11.57 0.85 -8.83
N LEU A 192 -12.84 1.19 -8.63
CA LEU A 192 -13.53 2.21 -9.44
C LEU A 192 -13.29 3.64 -8.92
N LEU A 193 -13.20 3.81 -7.60
CA LEU A 193 -13.10 5.12 -6.95
C LEU A 193 -11.67 5.63 -6.82
N GLU A 194 -10.76 4.79 -6.34
CA GLU A 194 -9.37 5.13 -6.06
C GLU A 194 -8.63 5.68 -7.28
N PRO A 195 -8.82 5.13 -8.50
CA PRO A 195 -8.18 5.72 -9.67
C PRO A 195 -8.61 7.15 -9.96
N LEU A 196 -9.85 7.54 -9.67
CA LEU A 196 -10.29 8.94 -9.88
C LEU A 196 -9.52 9.90 -8.99
N VAL A 197 -9.26 9.49 -7.75
CA VAL A 197 -8.42 10.25 -6.81
C VAL A 197 -6.97 10.25 -7.30
N ASP A 198 -6.44 9.12 -7.77
CA ASP A 198 -5.10 9.03 -8.37
C ASP A 198 -4.94 9.99 -9.55
N LEU A 199 -5.95 10.09 -10.42
CA LEU A 199 -5.93 11.01 -11.56
C LEU A 199 -5.93 12.47 -11.10
N ALA A 200 -6.72 12.82 -10.08
CA ALA A 200 -6.74 14.16 -9.51
C ALA A 200 -5.40 14.54 -8.88
N VAL A 201 -4.78 13.61 -8.14
CA VAL A 201 -3.44 13.81 -7.56
C VAL A 201 -2.38 13.94 -8.64
N LEU A 202 -2.43 13.11 -9.69
CA LEU A 202 -1.53 13.22 -10.83
C LEU A 202 -1.68 14.56 -11.57
N ALA A 203 -2.90 15.04 -11.76
CA ALA A 203 -3.17 16.35 -12.35
C ALA A 203 -2.62 17.49 -11.47
N GLY A 204 -2.80 17.40 -10.15
CA GLY A 204 -2.20 18.34 -9.20
C GLY A 204 -0.67 18.32 -9.25
N ALA A 205 -0.06 17.14 -9.31
CA ALA A 205 1.39 17.00 -9.44
C ALA A 205 1.91 17.65 -10.73
N LYS A 206 1.24 17.43 -11.87
CA LYS A 206 1.57 18.08 -13.15
C LYS A 206 1.56 19.61 -13.07
N ALA A 207 0.66 20.18 -12.25
CA ALA A 207 0.54 21.63 -12.07
C ALA A 207 1.62 22.23 -11.13
N MET A 208 2.24 21.43 -10.27
CA MET A 208 3.15 21.90 -9.21
C MET A 208 4.64 21.72 -9.53
N ARG A 209 5.12 22.22 -10.68
CA ARG A 209 6.52 22.06 -11.11
C ARG A 209 7.57 22.57 -10.11
N GLY A 210 7.21 23.51 -9.22
CA GLY A 210 8.10 24.00 -8.16
C GLY A 210 8.57 22.94 -7.16
N LEU A 211 7.92 21.77 -7.11
CA LEU A 211 8.32 20.66 -6.24
C LEU A 211 9.52 19.85 -6.74
N GLU A 212 9.92 20.01 -8.01
CA GLU A 212 10.97 19.22 -8.67
C GLU A 212 12.28 19.14 -7.86
N ASN A 213 12.70 20.25 -7.25
CA ASN A 213 13.94 20.36 -6.48
C ASN A 213 13.74 20.40 -4.96
N SER A 214 12.52 20.23 -4.46
CA SER A 214 12.17 20.47 -3.04
C SER A 214 12.66 19.39 -2.07
N GLY A 215 13.06 18.21 -2.56
CA GLY A 215 13.34 17.04 -1.72
C GLY A 215 12.10 16.42 -1.05
N LEU A 216 10.92 17.04 -1.18
CA LEU A 216 9.65 16.60 -0.59
C LEU A 216 8.90 15.57 -1.43
N VAL A 217 9.35 15.32 -2.66
CA VAL A 217 8.80 14.30 -3.56
C VAL A 217 9.90 13.37 -4.06
N THR A 218 9.51 12.22 -4.60
CA THR A 218 10.48 11.31 -5.23
C THR A 218 11.10 11.95 -6.49
N PRO A 219 12.41 11.77 -6.76
CA PRO A 219 13.03 12.29 -7.99
C PRO A 219 12.28 11.86 -9.24
N ARG A 220 11.86 10.58 -9.26
CA ARG A 220 11.12 10.01 -10.38
C ARG A 220 9.78 10.67 -10.65
N LEU A 221 9.28 11.53 -9.75
CA LEU A 221 8.06 12.27 -9.98
C LEU A 221 8.22 13.20 -11.18
N TYR A 222 9.32 13.95 -11.24
CA TYR A 222 9.58 14.95 -12.28
C TYR A 222 10.76 14.60 -13.20
N ALA A 223 11.66 13.71 -12.76
CA ALA A 223 12.83 13.28 -13.53
C ALA A 223 12.66 11.85 -14.09
N ALA A 224 13.14 11.72 -15.34
CA ALA A 224 13.16 10.53 -16.19
C ALA A 224 14.09 9.41 -15.68
#